data_AF-A0A2J6TET6-F1
#
_entry.id   AF-A0A2J6TET6-F1
#
_cell.length_a   1.000
_cell.length_b   1.000
_cell.length_c   1.000
_cell.angle_alpha   90.00
_cell.angle_beta   90.00
_cell.angle_gamma   90.00
#
_symmetry.space_group_name_H-M   'P 1'
#
loop_
_entity.id
_entity.type
_entity.pdbx_description
1 polymer ?
#
loop_
_entity_poly.entity_id
_entity_poly.type
_entity_poly.pdbx_seq_one_letter_code
_entity_poly.pdbx_strand_id
1 'polypeptide(L)'
;MDHKDAVLAAPPPLQKRMELQSIEDFEAEMDVLDAAKGMTATTKPIPQHLPKKPKRTIDAGALEAERKAREEMGNENWIGKLLEYRQARQARLISGAPPRNQGIEYKEVPINSSIIRFAFAVELAESPQQFGGADLSFSNKKDAKQWAAKKALDWLTGSNGMASTGKRTIDVKALEAEKAAREEIGNNNWVGKLLEYRNAHPVTAPSRVAPTGARPGLDYKEENLNSGIIRFAYTIEIEESTQTFGGADLSFSNKQDAKQYAAKKAIDWLIANSHMPSDGSARFSKPPPPMQLPQSKKRKSTSPLGSGPAAEGTFKYATMIPPLCGKLGFGPPCYELEKADNTSFWNGYAIFPGNPIIDGKVGEVRNIYGKDKTKEEIAAVVYSFLKDIERQRGEQLDIEDRKRKHSPDGSDKSE
;
A
#
# COMPACT_ATOMS: atom_id res chain seq x y z
N MET A 1 43.30 8.83 -62.53
CA MET A 1 41.94 9.08 -62.05
C MET A 1 41.93 8.81 -60.56
N ASP A 2 41.94 9.92 -59.82
CA ASP A 2 41.22 10.14 -58.57
C ASP A 2 41.73 9.50 -57.26
N HIS A 3 42.41 10.39 -56.52
CA HIS A 3 42.43 10.61 -55.08
C HIS A 3 41.56 9.69 -54.21
N LYS A 4 42.16 9.21 -53.11
CA LYS A 4 41.48 9.11 -51.81
C LYS A 4 42.49 9.18 -50.67
N ASP A 5 42.54 10.37 -50.07
CA ASP A 5 43.21 10.68 -48.81
C ASP A 5 42.61 9.88 -47.65
N ALA A 6 43.48 9.24 -46.87
CA ALA A 6 43.14 8.59 -45.61
C ALA A 6 43.22 9.63 -44.48
N VAL A 7 42.06 10.13 -44.05
CA VAL A 7 41.92 11.05 -42.93
C VAL A 7 42.02 10.27 -41.60
N LEU A 8 43.08 10.55 -40.85
CA LEU A 8 43.26 10.18 -39.44
C LEU A 8 42.21 10.89 -38.58
N ALA A 9 41.26 10.13 -38.02
CA ALA A 9 40.29 10.63 -37.04
C ALA A 9 40.90 10.63 -35.63
N ALA A 10 40.96 11.82 -35.02
CA ALA A 10 41.38 12.04 -33.65
C ALA A 10 40.35 11.53 -32.61
N PRO A 11 40.78 11.12 -31.40
CA PRO A 11 39.88 10.68 -30.34
C PRO A 11 39.10 11.85 -29.72
N PRO A 12 37.84 11.62 -29.27
CA PRO A 12 37.00 12.67 -28.69
C PRO A 12 37.47 13.13 -27.30
N PRO A 13 37.23 14.40 -26.93
CA PRO A 13 37.67 14.97 -25.66
C PRO A 13 36.87 14.42 -24.47
N LEU A 14 37.62 14.16 -23.39
CA LEU A 14 37.16 13.72 -22.08
C LEU A 14 36.04 14.63 -21.53
N GLN A 15 34.97 13.99 -21.06
CA GLN A 15 33.87 14.63 -20.35
C GLN A 15 34.39 15.37 -19.12
N LYS A 16 34.09 16.68 -19.05
CA LYS A 16 34.26 17.48 -17.84
C LYS A 16 33.41 16.87 -16.73
N ARG A 17 34.08 16.27 -15.76
CA ARG A 17 33.55 15.93 -14.43
C ARG A 17 32.97 17.22 -13.83
N MET A 18 31.66 17.30 -13.71
CA MET A 18 31.02 18.32 -12.87
C MET A 18 31.40 17.97 -11.43
N GLU A 19 32.36 18.72 -10.87
CA GLU A 19 32.55 18.75 -9.42
C GLU A 19 31.27 19.32 -8.81
N LEU A 20 30.51 18.45 -8.17
CA LEU A 20 29.40 18.85 -7.31
C LEU A 20 30.01 19.67 -6.18
N GLN A 21 29.75 20.98 -6.18
CA GLN A 21 30.06 21.85 -5.05
C GLN A 21 29.38 21.25 -3.81
N SER A 22 30.15 21.08 -2.74
CA SER A 22 29.68 20.45 -1.50
C SER A 22 28.52 21.24 -0.93
N ILE A 23 27.54 20.55 -0.34
CA ILE A 23 26.41 21.19 0.34
C ILE A 23 26.89 22.16 1.42
N GLU A 24 28.04 21.89 2.06
CA GLU A 24 28.63 22.80 3.04
C GLU A 24 29.09 24.16 2.45
N ASP A 25 29.51 24.22 1.19
CA ASP A 25 29.88 25.50 0.54
C ASP A 25 28.63 26.37 0.26
N PHE A 26 27.48 25.75 -0.02
CA PHE A 26 26.23 26.46 -0.25
C PHE A 26 25.65 27.03 1.05
N GLU A 27 25.76 26.29 2.17
CA GLU A 27 25.33 26.79 3.48
C GLU A 27 26.21 27.95 3.96
N ALA A 28 27.53 27.89 3.72
CA ALA A 28 28.45 28.99 4.03
C ALA A 28 28.17 30.26 3.22
N GLU A 29 27.79 30.14 1.93
CA GLU A 29 27.44 31.30 1.11
C GLU A 29 26.12 31.96 1.53
N MET A 30 25.15 31.17 2.01
CA MET A 30 23.86 31.69 2.48
C MET A 30 23.99 32.44 3.82
N ASP A 31 24.85 31.97 4.73
CA ASP A 31 25.14 32.64 6.00
C ASP A 31 25.87 33.98 5.82
N VAL A 32 26.75 34.10 4.81
CA VAL A 32 27.40 35.38 4.47
C VAL A 32 26.39 36.40 3.93
N LEU A 33 25.37 35.95 3.20
CA LEU A 33 24.31 36.82 2.65
C LEU A 33 23.36 37.34 3.72
N ASP A 34 23.08 36.56 4.77
CA ASP A 34 22.25 37.01 5.88
C ASP A 34 23.05 37.89 6.87
N ALA A 35 24.35 37.66 7.03
CA ALA A 35 25.22 38.56 7.79
C ALA A 35 25.36 39.96 7.12
N ALA A 36 25.35 40.03 5.79
CA ALA A 36 25.47 41.29 5.05
C ALA A 36 24.20 42.17 5.08
N LYS A 37 23.03 41.63 5.43
CA LYS A 37 21.76 42.39 5.49
C LYS A 37 21.55 43.17 6.80
N GLY A 38 22.43 43.02 7.79
CA GLY A 38 22.30 43.64 9.10
C GLY A 38 22.84 45.08 9.23
N MET A 39 23.67 45.56 8.31
CA MET A 39 24.37 46.85 8.51
C MET A 39 24.60 47.59 7.19
N THR A 40 23.73 48.54 6.84
CA THR A 40 24.11 49.80 6.16
C THR A 40 22.93 50.79 6.18
N ALA A 41 22.93 51.66 7.19
CA ALA A 41 22.22 52.93 7.15
C ALA A 41 23.26 54.03 6.93
N THR A 42 23.38 54.55 5.70
CA THR A 42 24.09 55.81 5.42
C THR A 42 23.36 56.62 4.36
N THR A 43 22.89 57.78 4.81
CA THR A 43 22.22 58.88 4.11
C THR A 43 23.09 59.51 3.00
N LYS A 44 22.51 59.80 1.83
CA LYS A 44 22.86 60.94 0.94
C LYS A 44 21.69 61.24 -0.04
N PRO A 45 21.58 62.47 -0.57
CA PRO A 45 20.30 63.10 -0.92
C PRO A 45 19.82 62.90 -2.37
N ILE A 46 18.49 62.80 -2.46
CA ILE A 46 17.50 63.15 -3.52
C ILE A 46 18.04 63.62 -4.89
N PRO A 47 17.52 63.02 -5.98
CA PRO A 47 16.79 63.80 -6.98
C PRO A 47 15.28 63.49 -6.99
N GLN A 48 14.54 64.49 -7.42
CA GLN A 48 13.09 64.70 -7.33
C GLN A 48 12.21 63.54 -7.84
N HIS A 49 11.33 63.10 -6.95
CA HIS A 49 9.89 62.83 -7.15
C HIS A 49 9.43 62.25 -8.50
N LEU A 50 9.46 60.91 -8.60
CA LEU A 50 8.31 60.17 -9.14
C LEU A 50 7.47 59.68 -7.95
N PRO A 51 6.13 59.78 -7.99
CA PRO A 51 5.28 59.25 -6.92
C PRO A 51 5.51 57.74 -6.84
N LYS A 52 6.16 57.30 -5.75
CA LYS A 52 6.33 55.89 -5.42
C LYS A 52 4.94 55.27 -5.40
N LYS A 53 4.63 54.43 -6.39
CA LYS A 53 3.39 53.66 -6.42
C LYS A 53 3.26 52.99 -5.05
N PRO A 54 2.15 53.18 -4.33
CA PRO A 54 2.00 52.58 -3.01
C PRO A 54 2.18 51.07 -3.15
N LYS A 55 3.12 50.51 -2.36
CA LYS A 55 3.29 49.06 -2.22
C LYS A 55 1.92 48.52 -1.80
N ARG A 56 1.30 47.73 -2.69
CA ARG A 56 -0.02 47.11 -2.45
C ARG A 56 0.16 46.06 -1.35
N THR A 57 -0.11 46.44 -0.10
CA THR A 57 -0.15 45.52 1.03
C THR A 57 -1.50 44.82 1.05
N ILE A 58 -1.46 43.49 1.11
CA ILE A 58 -2.66 42.66 1.36
C ILE A 58 -3.18 43.00 2.75
N ASP A 59 -4.50 43.14 2.88
CA ASP A 59 -5.13 43.24 4.18
C ASP A 59 -4.87 41.97 5.01
N ALA A 60 -4.24 42.13 6.17
CA ALA A 60 -3.87 41.02 7.04
C ALA A 60 -5.10 40.22 7.51
N GLY A 61 -6.26 40.89 7.66
CA GLY A 61 -7.52 40.24 8.02
C GLY A 61 -7.99 39.26 6.95
N ALA A 62 -7.95 39.65 5.68
CA ALA A 62 -8.32 38.77 4.57
C ALA A 62 -7.42 37.52 4.47
N LEU A 63 -6.13 37.66 4.77
CA LEU A 63 -5.17 36.55 4.71
C LEU A 63 -5.36 35.56 5.88
N GLU A 64 -5.70 36.07 7.06
CA GLU A 64 -6.05 35.24 8.22
C GLU A 64 -7.35 34.47 7.99
N ALA A 65 -8.36 35.13 7.42
CA ALA A 65 -9.63 34.49 7.10
C ALA A 65 -9.45 33.37 6.04
N GLU A 66 -8.60 33.60 5.02
CA GLU A 66 -8.25 32.60 4.02
C GLU A 66 -7.57 31.38 4.66
N ARG A 67 -6.63 31.60 5.59
CA ARG A 67 -5.93 30.53 6.32
C ARG A 67 -6.91 29.68 7.13
N LYS A 68 -7.79 30.34 7.91
CA LYS A 68 -8.80 29.66 8.72
C LYS A 68 -9.78 28.84 7.87
N ALA A 69 -10.19 29.37 6.73
CA ALA A 69 -11.06 28.65 5.81
C ALA A 69 -10.40 27.42 5.19
N ARG A 70 -9.10 27.49 4.87
CA ARG A 70 -8.32 26.32 4.43
C ARG A 70 -8.24 25.25 5.51
N GLU A 71 -7.98 25.65 6.75
CA GLU A 71 -7.96 24.72 7.88
C GLU A 71 -9.34 24.06 8.10
N GLU A 72 -10.42 24.84 7.97
CA GLU A 72 -11.79 24.33 8.08
C GLU A 72 -12.19 23.38 6.93
N MET A 73 -11.69 23.62 5.72
CA MET A 73 -11.92 22.72 4.58
C MET A 73 -11.07 21.45 4.63
N GLY A 74 -9.88 21.51 5.21
CA GLY A 74 -8.91 20.42 5.18
C GLY A 74 -8.56 19.99 3.75
N ASN A 75 -8.18 18.72 3.59
CA ASN A 75 -7.81 18.11 2.30
C ASN A 75 -9.00 17.48 1.57
N GLU A 76 -10.23 17.82 1.95
CA GLU A 76 -11.42 17.19 1.40
C GLU A 76 -11.84 17.81 0.06
N ASN A 77 -12.41 16.99 -0.83
CA ASN A 77 -13.01 17.47 -2.08
C ASN A 77 -14.50 17.81 -1.88
N TRP A 78 -14.78 18.96 -1.27
CA TRP A 78 -16.12 19.51 -1.03
C TRP A 78 -16.96 19.67 -2.29
N ILE A 79 -16.35 20.04 -3.42
CA ILE A 79 -17.04 20.10 -4.72
C ILE A 79 -17.59 18.72 -5.08
N GLY A 80 -16.77 17.67 -4.92
CA GLY A 80 -17.17 16.28 -5.14
C GLY A 80 -18.27 15.84 -4.17
N LYS A 81 -18.12 16.13 -2.88
CA LYS A 81 -19.13 15.80 -1.85
C LYS A 81 -20.48 16.46 -2.13
N LEU A 82 -20.49 17.73 -2.57
CA LEU A 82 -21.73 18.43 -2.92
C LEU A 82 -22.42 17.80 -4.14
N LEU A 83 -21.65 17.40 -5.15
CA LEU A 83 -22.16 16.70 -6.33
C LEU A 83 -22.74 15.32 -5.95
N GLU A 84 -22.02 14.56 -5.14
CA GLU A 84 -22.45 13.24 -4.66
C GLU A 84 -23.73 13.34 -3.83
N TYR A 85 -23.79 14.28 -2.88
CA TYR A 85 -24.98 14.53 -2.07
C TYR A 85 -26.21 14.79 -2.94
N ARG A 86 -26.02 15.59 -3.99
CA ARG A 86 -27.10 15.93 -4.93
C ARG A 86 -27.54 14.73 -5.77
N GLN A 87 -26.60 13.94 -6.27
CA GLN A 87 -26.91 12.71 -7.01
C GLN A 87 -27.69 11.72 -6.14
N ALA A 88 -27.26 11.52 -4.90
CA ALA A 88 -27.94 10.66 -3.93
C ALA A 88 -29.35 11.15 -3.61
N ARG A 89 -29.56 12.47 -3.49
CA ARG A 89 -30.87 13.06 -3.22
C ARG A 89 -31.81 12.97 -4.43
N GLN A 90 -31.32 13.22 -5.64
CA GLN A 90 -32.09 13.04 -6.87
C GLN A 90 -32.54 11.59 -7.05
N ALA A 91 -31.66 10.62 -6.75
CA ALA A 91 -32.00 9.20 -6.79
C ALA A 91 -33.12 8.81 -5.81
N ARG A 92 -33.26 9.53 -4.68
CA ARG A 92 -34.35 9.30 -3.71
C ARG A 92 -35.67 9.96 -4.11
N LEU A 93 -35.63 11.09 -4.81
CA LEU A 93 -36.83 11.87 -5.14
C LEU A 93 -37.52 11.41 -6.43
N ILE A 94 -36.81 10.79 -7.39
CA ILE A 94 -37.39 10.45 -8.69
C ILE A 94 -36.93 9.06 -9.14
N SER A 95 -37.77 8.03 -8.99
CA SER A 95 -37.56 6.74 -9.64
C SER A 95 -37.83 6.86 -11.15
N GLY A 96 -36.83 7.27 -11.93
CA GLY A 96 -36.87 7.13 -13.39
C GLY A 96 -36.46 8.34 -14.24
N ALA A 97 -36.07 9.47 -13.66
CA ALA A 97 -35.51 10.58 -14.46
C ALA A 97 -33.97 10.49 -14.55
N PRO A 98 -33.37 10.71 -15.72
CA PRO A 98 -31.92 10.65 -15.88
C PRO A 98 -31.23 11.71 -15.02
N PRO A 99 -30.05 11.41 -14.43
CA PRO A 99 -29.30 12.32 -13.59
C PRO A 99 -28.77 13.48 -14.44
N ARG A 100 -29.54 14.56 -14.51
CA ARG A 100 -29.05 15.81 -15.06
C ARG A 100 -28.23 16.49 -13.96
N ASN A 101 -26.93 16.68 -14.23
CA ASN A 101 -26.03 17.58 -13.48
C ASN A 101 -26.51 19.06 -13.44
N GLN A 102 -27.74 19.35 -13.87
CA GLN A 102 -28.33 20.69 -13.94
C GLN A 102 -28.75 21.13 -12.54
N GLY A 103 -28.11 22.17 -12.00
CA GLY A 103 -28.57 22.90 -10.81
C GLY A 103 -27.57 23.05 -9.66
N ILE A 104 -26.27 22.90 -9.93
CA ILE A 104 -25.21 23.56 -9.15
C ILE A 104 -24.50 24.49 -10.10
N GLU A 105 -24.62 25.80 -9.90
CA GLU A 105 -23.94 26.80 -10.71
C GLU A 105 -22.95 27.57 -9.85
N TYR A 106 -21.69 27.63 -10.29
CA TYR A 106 -20.65 28.41 -9.62
C TYR A 106 -20.47 29.73 -10.34
N LYS A 107 -20.76 30.84 -9.68
CA LYS A 107 -20.58 32.19 -10.20
C LYS A 107 -19.38 32.84 -9.53
N GLU A 108 -18.45 33.33 -10.33
CA GLU A 108 -17.31 34.10 -9.84
C GLU A 108 -17.80 35.48 -9.42
N VAL A 109 -17.56 35.86 -8.17
CA VAL A 109 -17.98 37.15 -7.62
C VAL A 109 -16.84 38.14 -7.86
N PRO A 110 -17.05 39.23 -8.60
CA PRO A 110 -16.00 40.20 -8.87
C PRO A 110 -15.57 40.88 -7.56
N ILE A 111 -14.29 40.77 -7.24
CA ILE A 111 -13.71 41.43 -6.08
C ILE A 111 -12.92 42.62 -6.58
N ASN A 112 -13.23 43.82 -6.08
CA ASN A 112 -12.43 45.00 -6.33
C ASN A 112 -11.16 44.96 -5.45
N SER A 113 -10.23 44.08 -5.80
CA SER A 113 -8.95 43.96 -5.12
C SER A 113 -7.80 44.33 -6.05
N SER A 114 -6.83 45.04 -5.49
CA SER A 114 -5.61 45.40 -6.21
C SER A 114 -4.68 44.19 -6.44
N ILE A 115 -5.00 43.05 -5.85
CA ILE A 115 -4.29 41.78 -5.92
C ILE A 115 -5.28 40.72 -6.41
N ILE A 116 -4.81 39.82 -7.28
CA ILE A 116 -5.64 38.76 -7.86
C ILE A 116 -6.16 37.88 -6.72
N ARG A 117 -7.46 37.98 -6.46
CA ARG A 117 -8.19 37.16 -5.50
C ARG A 117 -9.50 36.70 -6.11
N PHE A 118 -9.95 35.54 -5.66
CA PHE A 118 -11.12 34.87 -6.20
C PHE A 118 -12.14 34.64 -5.10
N ALA A 119 -13.39 34.96 -5.39
CA ALA A 119 -14.55 34.60 -4.60
C ALA A 119 -15.52 33.88 -5.52
N PHE A 120 -16.15 32.84 -5.01
CA PHE A 120 -17.21 32.12 -5.72
C PHE A 120 -18.46 32.09 -4.85
N ALA A 121 -19.59 32.24 -5.51
CA ALA A 121 -20.89 31.91 -5.00
C ALA A 121 -21.36 30.64 -5.70
N VAL A 122 -22.00 29.74 -4.96
CA VAL A 122 -22.69 28.59 -5.55
C VAL A 122 -24.19 28.76 -5.37
N GLU A 123 -24.92 28.58 -6.46
CA GLU A 123 -26.38 28.57 -6.49
C GLU A 123 -26.87 27.14 -6.65
N LEU A 124 -27.84 26.77 -5.83
CA LEU A 124 -28.49 25.47 -5.88
C LEU A 124 -29.89 25.65 -6.48
N ALA A 125 -30.33 24.76 -7.36
CA ALA A 125 -31.69 24.85 -7.92
C ALA A 125 -32.81 24.78 -6.87
N GLU A 126 -32.52 24.26 -5.68
CA GLU A 126 -33.48 24.09 -4.58
C GLU A 126 -33.64 25.37 -3.73
N SER A 127 -32.73 26.34 -3.87
CA SER A 127 -32.76 27.57 -3.08
C SER A 127 -32.25 28.75 -3.91
N PRO A 128 -32.98 29.87 -3.95
CA PRO A 128 -32.48 31.10 -4.58
C PRO A 128 -31.30 31.72 -3.81
N GLN A 129 -30.94 31.18 -2.64
CA GLN A 129 -29.83 31.66 -1.85
C GLN A 129 -28.48 31.27 -2.47
N GLN A 130 -27.59 32.27 -2.57
CA GLN A 130 -26.20 32.08 -2.94
C GLN A 130 -25.38 31.68 -1.71
N PHE A 131 -24.55 30.65 -1.82
CA PHE A 131 -23.64 30.22 -0.76
C PHE A 131 -22.20 30.57 -1.09
N GLY A 132 -21.49 31.18 -0.14
CA GLY A 132 -20.20 31.82 -0.38
C GLY A 132 -20.38 33.33 -0.62
N GLY A 133 -19.56 33.92 -1.49
CA GLY A 133 -19.64 35.34 -1.81
C GLY A 133 -18.34 36.11 -1.60
N ALA A 134 -18.42 37.44 -1.70
CA ALA A 134 -17.27 38.34 -1.62
C ALA A 134 -16.66 38.47 -0.21
N ASP A 135 -17.37 38.00 0.82
CA ASP A 135 -16.95 38.07 2.23
C ASP A 135 -15.62 37.35 2.48
N LEU A 136 -15.32 36.33 1.69
CA LEU A 136 -14.06 35.60 1.77
C LEU A 136 -13.45 35.41 0.39
N SER A 137 -12.17 35.78 0.28
CA SER A 137 -11.44 35.76 -0.98
C SER A 137 -10.16 34.95 -0.88
N PHE A 138 -9.89 34.15 -1.90
CA PHE A 138 -8.77 33.22 -1.93
C PHE A 138 -7.76 33.60 -2.99
N SER A 139 -6.51 33.21 -2.79
CA SER A 139 -5.44 33.34 -3.79
C SER A 139 -5.64 32.44 -5.01
N ASN A 140 -6.46 31.38 -4.93
CA ASN A 140 -6.73 30.47 -6.05
C ASN A 140 -8.24 30.21 -6.25
N LYS A 141 -8.64 29.93 -7.51
CA LYS A 141 -10.05 29.66 -7.86
C LYS A 141 -10.57 28.35 -7.27
N LYS A 142 -9.68 27.36 -7.07
CA LYS A 142 -10.06 26.02 -6.62
C LYS A 142 -10.59 26.07 -5.19
N ASP A 143 -9.86 26.71 -4.29
CA ASP A 143 -10.20 26.84 -2.87
C ASP A 143 -11.44 27.72 -2.68
N ALA A 144 -11.58 28.79 -3.48
CA ALA A 144 -12.80 29.60 -3.49
C ALA A 144 -14.04 28.77 -3.86
N LYS A 145 -13.93 27.88 -4.86
CA LYS A 145 -15.02 26.95 -5.21
C LYS A 145 -15.26 25.88 -4.13
N GLN A 146 -14.21 25.33 -3.55
CA GLN A 146 -14.31 24.36 -2.44
C GLN A 146 -15.04 24.98 -1.24
N TRP A 147 -14.73 26.24 -0.93
CA TRP A 147 -15.37 26.97 0.17
C TRP A 147 -16.84 27.23 -0.10
N ALA A 148 -17.18 27.70 -1.30
CA ALA A 148 -18.58 27.88 -1.71
C ALA A 148 -19.35 26.56 -1.63
N ALA A 149 -18.75 25.46 -2.12
CA ALA A 149 -19.35 24.13 -2.06
C ALA A 149 -19.56 23.65 -0.61
N LYS A 150 -18.58 23.88 0.27
CA LYS A 150 -18.68 23.56 1.69
C LYS A 150 -19.84 24.31 2.34
N LYS A 151 -19.96 25.62 2.12
CA LYS A 151 -21.06 26.43 2.70
C LYS A 151 -22.43 25.99 2.20
N ALA A 152 -22.54 25.63 0.93
CA ALA A 152 -23.77 25.05 0.39
C ALA A 152 -24.11 23.71 1.06
N LEU A 153 -23.12 22.84 1.28
CA LEU A 153 -23.34 21.56 1.95
C LEU A 153 -23.68 21.72 3.44
N ASP A 154 -23.03 22.65 4.13
CA ASP A 154 -23.33 23.03 5.52
C ASP A 154 -24.79 23.52 5.64
N TRP A 155 -25.25 24.32 4.67
CA TRP A 155 -26.64 24.77 4.61
C TRP A 155 -27.63 23.65 4.28
N LEU A 156 -27.30 22.77 3.31
CA LEU A 156 -28.14 21.63 2.93
C LEU A 156 -28.31 20.63 4.08
N THR A 157 -27.26 20.43 4.87
CA THR A 157 -27.30 19.56 6.06
C THR A 157 -27.99 20.26 7.23
N GLY A 158 -27.81 21.58 7.40
CA GLY A 158 -28.46 22.37 8.45
C GLY A 158 -29.97 22.61 8.24
N SER A 159 -30.42 22.89 7.02
CA SER A 159 -31.81 23.29 6.73
C SER A 159 -32.79 22.12 6.68
N ASN A 160 -32.31 20.88 6.52
CA ASN A 160 -33.17 19.72 6.30
C ASN A 160 -33.47 18.90 7.57
N GLY A 161 -33.18 19.43 8.78
CA GLY A 161 -33.46 18.74 10.05
C GLY A 161 -32.83 17.35 10.20
N MET A 162 -31.87 17.00 9.34
CA MET A 162 -31.19 15.72 9.31
C MET A 162 -29.77 15.94 9.81
N ALA A 163 -29.56 15.63 11.09
CA ALA A 163 -28.28 15.53 11.80
C ALA A 163 -27.15 16.38 11.18
N SER A 164 -26.88 17.52 11.81
CA SER A 164 -25.63 18.22 11.61
C SER A 164 -24.51 17.20 11.48
N THR A 165 -23.74 17.27 10.40
CA THR A 165 -22.34 16.85 10.46
C THR A 165 -21.60 17.85 11.35
N GLY A 166 -22.10 18.09 12.58
CA GLY A 166 -21.23 18.46 13.67
C GLY A 166 -20.12 17.42 13.65
N LYS A 167 -18.87 17.89 13.72
CA LYS A 167 -17.67 17.07 13.85
C LYS A 167 -18.08 15.67 14.30
N ARG A 168 -18.16 14.72 13.37
CA ARG A 168 -18.43 13.33 13.72
C ARG A 168 -17.15 12.86 14.35
N THR A 169 -16.91 13.29 15.57
CA THR A 169 -15.83 12.83 16.42
C THR A 169 -16.15 11.36 16.60
N ILE A 170 -15.43 10.54 15.84
CA ILE A 170 -15.20 9.16 16.20
C ILE A 170 -14.87 9.19 17.69
N ASP A 171 -15.63 8.44 18.49
CA ASP A 171 -15.33 8.32 19.92
C ASP A 171 -13.84 8.02 20.04
N VAL A 172 -13.12 8.88 20.77
CA VAL A 172 -11.65 8.77 20.92
C VAL A 172 -11.29 7.38 21.42
N LYS A 173 -12.17 6.77 22.25
CA LYS A 173 -12.03 5.38 22.68
C LYS A 173 -12.15 4.38 21.54
N ALA A 174 -13.08 4.57 20.61
CA ALA A 174 -13.24 3.68 19.46
C ALA A 174 -12.06 3.82 18.47
N LEU A 175 -11.43 4.99 18.38
CA LEU A 175 -10.23 5.18 17.58
C LEU A 175 -8.99 4.54 18.23
N GLU A 176 -8.84 4.69 19.55
CA GLU A 176 -7.77 4.06 20.32
C GLU A 176 -7.89 2.53 20.27
N ALA A 177 -9.11 2.00 20.41
CA ALA A 177 -9.37 0.58 20.29
C ALA A 177 -9.10 0.05 18.87
N GLU A 178 -9.46 0.81 17.81
CA GLU A 178 -9.09 0.47 16.42
C GLU A 178 -7.57 0.44 16.26
N LYS A 179 -6.85 1.41 16.83
CA LYS A 179 -5.38 1.47 16.75
C LYS A 179 -4.73 0.28 17.47
N ALA A 180 -5.16 -0.03 18.70
CA ALA A 180 -4.68 -1.19 19.45
C ALA A 180 -4.95 -2.50 18.70
N ALA A 181 -6.13 -2.64 18.10
CA ALA A 181 -6.46 -3.80 17.28
C ALA A 181 -5.57 -3.92 16.03
N ARG A 182 -5.23 -2.81 15.38
CA ARG A 182 -4.29 -2.82 14.24
C ARG A 182 -2.88 -3.23 14.66
N GLU A 183 -2.43 -2.78 15.83
CA GLU A 183 -1.15 -3.20 16.40
C GLU A 183 -1.16 -4.71 16.74
N GLU A 184 -2.27 -5.23 17.27
CA GLU A 184 -2.44 -6.67 17.52
C GLU A 184 -2.43 -7.51 16.23
N ILE A 185 -3.10 -7.04 15.17
CA ILE A 185 -3.15 -7.74 13.88
C ILE A 185 -1.75 -7.75 13.24
N GLY A 186 -1.04 -6.62 13.31
CA GLY A 186 0.25 -6.44 12.64
C GLY A 186 0.16 -6.68 11.14
N ASN A 187 1.28 -7.11 10.53
CA ASN A 187 1.36 -7.39 9.09
C ASN A 187 1.04 -8.85 8.71
N ASN A 188 0.35 -9.57 9.60
CA ASN A 188 0.03 -10.98 9.39
C ASN A 188 -1.26 -11.16 8.58
N ASN A 189 -1.28 -12.16 7.71
CA ASN A 189 -2.49 -12.54 6.99
C ASN A 189 -3.31 -13.58 7.80
N TRP A 190 -3.97 -13.12 8.86
CA TRP A 190 -4.80 -13.96 9.73
C TRP A 190 -5.95 -14.63 8.99
N VAL A 191 -6.58 -13.93 8.04
CA VAL A 191 -7.62 -14.53 7.18
C VAL A 191 -7.07 -15.73 6.41
N GLY A 192 -5.85 -15.60 5.86
CA GLY A 192 -5.16 -16.69 5.19
C GLY A 192 -4.84 -17.86 6.11
N LYS A 193 -4.32 -17.60 7.31
CA LYS A 193 -4.01 -18.63 8.32
C LYS A 193 -5.26 -19.39 8.77
N LEU A 194 -6.35 -18.69 9.02
CA LEU A 194 -7.63 -19.30 9.42
C LEU A 194 -8.19 -20.17 8.29
N LEU A 195 -8.03 -19.72 7.04
CA LEU A 195 -8.41 -20.52 5.87
C LEU A 195 -7.53 -21.77 5.71
N GLU A 196 -6.22 -21.65 5.92
CA GLU A 196 -5.29 -22.78 5.89
C GLU A 196 -5.65 -23.82 6.94
N TYR A 197 -5.97 -23.37 8.16
CA TYR A 197 -6.46 -24.23 9.24
C TYR A 197 -7.70 -25.01 8.82
N ARG A 198 -8.68 -24.31 8.24
CA ARG A 198 -9.93 -24.92 7.80
C ARG A 198 -9.70 -25.93 6.68
N ASN A 199 -8.77 -25.67 5.77
CA ASN A 199 -8.42 -26.62 4.72
C ASN A 199 -7.69 -27.85 5.27
N ALA A 200 -6.89 -27.69 6.33
CA ALA A 200 -6.23 -28.80 7.01
C ALA A 200 -7.18 -29.63 7.89
N HIS A 201 -8.26 -29.01 8.37
CA HIS A 201 -9.30 -29.61 9.21
C HIS A 201 -10.68 -29.44 8.55
N PRO A 202 -10.93 -30.14 7.42
CA PRO A 202 -12.23 -30.07 6.78
C PRO A 202 -13.26 -30.71 7.72
N VAL A 203 -14.23 -29.93 8.20
CA VAL A 203 -15.32 -30.54 8.95
C VAL A 203 -16.21 -31.28 7.97
N THR A 204 -16.52 -32.51 8.36
CA THR A 204 -17.40 -33.38 7.60
C THR A 204 -18.82 -32.86 7.80
N ALA A 205 -19.25 -31.95 6.93
CA ALA A 205 -20.61 -31.44 6.97
C ALA A 205 -21.60 -32.62 6.91
N PRO A 206 -22.60 -32.70 7.80
CA PRO A 206 -23.65 -33.70 7.69
C PRO A 206 -24.54 -33.39 6.48
N SER A 207 -24.21 -33.98 5.32
CA SER A 207 -25.00 -34.38 4.13
C SER A 207 -26.36 -33.72 3.79
N ARG A 208 -26.77 -32.57 4.32
CA ARG A 208 -28.15 -32.04 4.17
C ARG A 208 -28.29 -30.53 4.02
N VAL A 209 -27.24 -29.76 3.73
CA VAL A 209 -27.40 -28.32 3.42
C VAL A 209 -26.85 -28.00 2.05
N ALA A 210 -27.67 -27.31 1.26
CA ALA A 210 -27.44 -26.95 -0.13
C ALA A 210 -26.18 -26.08 -0.31
N PRO A 211 -25.53 -26.12 -1.49
CA PRO A 211 -24.31 -25.39 -1.77
C PRO A 211 -24.63 -23.90 -2.04
N THR A 212 -24.91 -23.15 -0.98
CA THR A 212 -24.58 -21.72 -1.00
C THR A 212 -23.05 -21.65 -1.01
N GLY A 213 -22.42 -20.88 -1.91
CA GLY A 213 -20.96 -20.82 -2.12
C GLY A 213 -20.09 -20.41 -0.92
N ALA A 214 -20.62 -20.45 0.31
CA ALA A 214 -19.89 -20.46 1.56
C ALA A 214 -19.20 -21.82 1.77
N ARG A 215 -17.91 -21.80 2.10
CA ARG A 215 -17.16 -23.03 2.40
C ARG A 215 -17.70 -23.65 3.69
N PRO A 216 -17.76 -24.99 3.81
CA PRO A 216 -18.29 -25.64 5.00
C PRO A 216 -17.60 -25.14 6.29
N GLY A 217 -18.39 -24.58 7.20
CA GLY A 217 -18.07 -24.17 8.59
C GLY A 217 -17.05 -23.04 8.78
N LEU A 218 -17.00 -22.10 7.85
CA LEU A 218 -16.43 -20.77 8.11
C LEU A 218 -17.35 -19.70 7.50
N ASP A 219 -18.16 -19.06 8.33
CA ASP A 219 -19.08 -18.01 7.88
C ASP A 219 -18.60 -16.63 8.33
N TYR A 220 -18.59 -15.68 7.39
CA TYR A 220 -18.21 -14.29 7.63
C TYR A 220 -19.43 -13.42 7.41
N LYS A 221 -19.95 -12.80 8.48
CA LYS A 221 -21.04 -11.84 8.38
C LYS A 221 -20.47 -10.43 8.54
N GLU A 222 -20.73 -9.59 7.54
CA GLU A 222 -20.39 -8.17 7.56
C GLU A 222 -21.52 -7.42 8.24
N GLU A 223 -21.20 -6.69 9.31
CA GLU A 223 -22.10 -5.76 9.96
C GLU A 223 -21.72 -4.33 9.57
N ASN A 224 -22.60 -3.70 8.79
CA ASN A 224 -22.43 -2.31 8.40
C ASN A 224 -23.02 -1.39 9.47
N LEU A 225 -22.16 -0.87 10.33
CA LEU A 225 -22.51 0.12 11.33
C LEU A 225 -22.60 1.49 10.65
N ASN A 226 -23.76 1.75 10.05
CA ASN A 226 -23.99 3.01 9.33
C ASN A 226 -24.41 4.13 10.30
N SER A 227 -23.53 4.46 11.25
CA SER A 227 -23.72 5.52 12.25
C SER A 227 -23.26 6.89 11.72
N GLY A 228 -23.58 7.18 10.46
CA GLY A 228 -23.14 8.36 9.74
C GLY A 228 -21.72 8.25 9.16
N ILE A 229 -20.73 7.74 9.91
CA ILE A 229 -19.41 7.34 9.36
C ILE A 229 -19.51 5.87 8.95
N ILE A 230 -19.12 5.54 7.71
CA ILE A 230 -19.05 4.16 7.25
C ILE A 230 -17.97 3.45 8.08
N ARG A 231 -18.39 2.52 8.95
CA ARG A 231 -17.49 1.64 9.67
C ARG A 231 -17.94 0.20 9.48
N PHE A 232 -16.95 -0.68 9.52
CA PHE A 232 -17.12 -2.09 9.22
C PHE A 232 -16.83 -2.91 10.48
N ALA A 233 -17.73 -3.82 10.80
CA ALA A 233 -17.50 -4.88 11.75
C ALA A 233 -17.68 -6.22 11.03
N TYR A 234 -16.93 -7.23 11.46
CA TYR A 234 -17.06 -8.58 10.95
C TYR A 234 -17.23 -9.54 12.12
N THR A 235 -18.16 -10.46 11.98
CA THR A 235 -18.31 -11.62 12.87
C THR A 235 -17.96 -12.88 12.10
N ILE A 236 -17.22 -13.77 12.75
CA ILE A 236 -16.87 -15.08 12.22
C ILE A 236 -17.49 -16.16 13.09
N GLU A 237 -18.15 -17.12 12.45
CA GLU A 237 -18.61 -18.36 13.06
C GLU A 237 -17.73 -19.50 12.54
N ILE A 238 -17.13 -20.25 13.46
CA ILE A 238 -16.37 -21.48 13.19
C ILE A 238 -17.16 -22.66 13.72
N GLU A 239 -17.08 -23.81 13.07
CA GLU A 239 -17.92 -24.96 13.46
C GLU A 239 -17.50 -25.62 14.79
N GLU A 240 -16.26 -25.41 15.20
CA GLU A 240 -15.71 -25.87 16.47
C GLU A 240 -16.29 -25.13 17.68
N SER A 241 -17.00 -24.01 17.45
CA SER A 241 -17.53 -23.13 18.50
C SER A 241 -18.90 -22.59 18.13
N THR A 242 -19.85 -22.63 19.06
CA THR A 242 -21.14 -21.92 18.91
C THR A 242 -21.02 -20.40 19.15
N GLN A 243 -19.85 -19.92 19.55
CA GLN A 243 -19.54 -18.51 19.75
C GLN A 243 -19.12 -17.82 18.44
N THR A 244 -19.63 -16.60 18.24
CA THR A 244 -19.22 -15.68 17.19
C THR A 244 -17.98 -14.88 17.61
N PHE A 245 -16.99 -14.76 16.74
CA PHE A 245 -15.76 -14.01 17.00
C PHE A 245 -15.77 -12.67 16.26
N GLY A 246 -15.45 -11.59 16.98
CA GLY A 246 -15.54 -10.21 16.48
C GLY A 246 -16.86 -9.55 16.88
N GLY A 247 -17.43 -8.73 15.98
CA GLY A 247 -18.72 -8.08 16.19
C GLY A 247 -18.67 -6.56 16.32
N ALA A 248 -19.87 -5.99 16.52
CA ALA A 248 -20.08 -4.54 16.59
C ALA A 248 -19.34 -3.83 17.73
N ASP A 249 -18.80 -4.57 18.71
CA ASP A 249 -17.99 -4.05 19.82
C ASP A 249 -16.75 -3.28 19.32
N LEU A 250 -16.22 -3.67 18.16
CA LEU A 250 -15.09 -2.99 17.54
C LEU A 250 -15.32 -2.77 16.05
N SER A 251 -15.45 -1.49 15.68
CA SER A 251 -15.70 -1.06 14.31
C SER A 251 -14.44 -0.46 13.69
N PHE A 252 -14.16 -0.80 12.43
CA PHE A 252 -12.98 -0.33 11.69
C PHE A 252 -13.35 0.60 10.55
N SER A 253 -12.42 1.45 10.16
CA SER A 253 -12.52 2.26 8.94
C SER A 253 -12.35 1.45 7.65
N ASN A 254 -11.70 0.28 7.71
CA ASN A 254 -11.42 -0.59 6.56
C ASN A 254 -12.05 -1.98 6.75
N LYS A 255 -12.73 -2.48 5.71
CA LYS A 255 -13.30 -3.84 5.67
C LYS A 255 -12.25 -4.92 5.88
N GLN A 256 -11.06 -4.74 5.32
CA GLN A 256 -10.00 -5.74 5.42
C GLN A 256 -9.49 -5.86 6.86
N ASP A 257 -9.29 -4.72 7.53
CA ASP A 257 -8.80 -4.70 8.92
C ASP A 257 -9.83 -5.33 9.86
N ALA A 258 -11.13 -5.03 9.68
CA ALA A 258 -12.21 -5.68 10.42
C ALA A 258 -12.20 -7.21 10.24
N LYS A 259 -12.02 -7.67 9.00
CA LYS A 259 -11.97 -9.10 8.68
C LYS A 259 -10.73 -9.79 9.26
N GLN A 260 -9.56 -9.15 9.21
CA GLN A 260 -8.32 -9.65 9.81
C GLN A 260 -8.45 -9.73 11.34
N TYR A 261 -9.06 -8.73 11.97
CA TYR A 261 -9.28 -8.72 13.41
C TYR A 261 -10.16 -9.88 13.87
N ALA A 262 -11.31 -10.06 13.21
CA ALA A 262 -12.21 -11.15 13.51
C ALA A 262 -11.51 -12.52 13.32
N ALA A 263 -10.73 -12.67 12.24
CA ALA A 263 -9.97 -13.89 11.97
C ALA A 263 -8.90 -14.15 13.04
N LYS A 264 -8.21 -13.10 13.51
CA LYS A 264 -7.25 -13.20 14.62
C LYS A 264 -7.94 -13.68 15.90
N LYS A 265 -9.09 -13.10 16.27
CA LYS A 265 -9.82 -13.53 17.49
C LYS A 265 -10.27 -14.99 17.42
N ALA A 266 -10.71 -15.44 16.25
CA ALA A 266 -11.02 -16.85 16.03
C ALA A 266 -9.78 -17.74 16.18
N ILE A 267 -8.63 -17.34 15.63
CA ILE A 267 -7.36 -18.07 15.79
C ILE A 267 -6.89 -18.09 17.25
N ASP A 268 -6.94 -16.96 17.95
CA ASP A 268 -6.57 -16.86 19.37
C ASP A 268 -7.41 -17.83 20.21
N TRP A 269 -8.70 -17.94 19.92
CA TRP A 269 -9.59 -18.92 20.55
C TRP A 269 -9.22 -20.37 20.20
N LEU A 270 -8.94 -20.65 18.92
CA LEU A 270 -8.50 -21.99 18.48
C LEU A 270 -7.21 -22.41 19.19
N ILE A 271 -6.26 -21.48 19.37
CA ILE A 271 -5.02 -21.71 20.11
C ILE A 271 -5.32 -21.98 21.58
N ALA A 272 -6.16 -21.15 22.22
CA ALA A 272 -6.52 -21.30 23.63
C ALA A 272 -7.20 -22.65 23.94
N ASN A 273 -7.98 -23.17 22.99
CA ASN A 273 -8.67 -24.46 23.11
C ASN A 273 -7.86 -25.64 22.58
N SER A 274 -6.58 -25.45 22.28
CA SER A 274 -5.68 -26.49 21.71
C SER A 274 -6.14 -27.06 20.37
N HIS A 275 -7.01 -26.35 19.66
CA HIS A 275 -7.43 -26.63 18.30
C HIS A 275 -6.45 -26.09 17.26
N MET A 276 -5.46 -25.26 17.64
CA MET A 276 -4.36 -24.82 16.79
C MET A 276 -3.07 -24.68 17.60
N PRO A 277 -1.88 -25.01 17.06
CA PRO A 277 -0.60 -24.72 17.69
C PRO A 277 -0.40 -23.21 17.96
N SER A 278 0.32 -22.88 19.03
CA SER A 278 0.59 -21.48 19.45
C SER A 278 1.39 -20.64 18.45
N ASP A 279 2.01 -21.27 17.45
CA ASP A 279 2.66 -20.59 16.31
C ASP A 279 1.65 -20.10 15.25
N GLY A 280 0.36 -20.46 15.40
CA GLY A 280 -0.68 -20.21 14.41
C GLY A 280 -0.46 -20.98 13.11
N SER A 281 0.32 -22.07 13.15
CA SER A 281 0.53 -22.97 12.03
C SER A 281 -0.67 -23.90 11.90
N ALA A 282 -1.27 -23.98 10.73
CA ALA A 282 -2.43 -24.83 10.44
C ALA A 282 -2.14 -26.34 10.55
N ARG A 283 -0.87 -26.74 10.68
CA ARG A 283 -0.46 -28.14 10.82
C ARG A 283 -0.11 -28.41 12.27
N PHE A 284 -0.93 -29.21 12.94
CA PHE A 284 -0.46 -29.92 14.13
C PHE A 284 0.78 -30.71 13.73
N SER A 285 1.88 -30.52 14.46
CA SER A 285 2.99 -31.46 14.39
C SER A 285 2.41 -32.82 14.69
N LYS A 286 2.35 -33.68 13.66
CA LYS A 286 1.85 -35.05 13.78
C LYS A 286 2.50 -35.64 15.04
N PRO A 287 1.74 -36.19 16.01
CA PRO A 287 2.35 -36.80 17.17
C PRO A 287 3.41 -37.77 16.67
N PRO A 288 4.64 -37.72 17.21
CA PRO A 288 5.71 -38.53 16.71
C PRO A 288 5.23 -39.99 16.66
N PRO A 289 5.46 -40.72 15.54
CA PRO A 289 5.21 -42.15 15.54
C PRO A 289 5.91 -42.76 16.77
N PRO A 290 5.30 -43.73 17.45
CA PRO A 290 5.87 -44.31 18.66
C PRO A 290 7.33 -44.65 18.43
N MET A 291 8.15 -44.18 19.38
CA MET A 291 9.61 -44.21 19.39
C MET A 291 10.22 -45.43 18.69
N GLN A 292 10.91 -45.19 17.58
CA GLN A 292 12.20 -45.83 17.36
C GLN A 292 13.28 -44.78 17.68
N LEU A 293 13.95 -44.99 18.81
CA LEU A 293 15.14 -44.25 19.29
C LEU A 293 16.33 -44.44 18.32
N PRO A 294 17.43 -43.68 18.48
CA PRO A 294 17.60 -42.27 18.86
C PRO A 294 18.40 -41.53 17.75
N GLN A 295 18.44 -40.20 17.67
CA GLN A 295 19.55 -39.37 18.18
C GLN A 295 19.31 -37.95 17.61
N SER A 296 18.99 -36.93 18.40
CA SER A 296 19.83 -36.12 19.30
C SER A 296 20.00 -34.67 18.77
N LYS A 297 19.27 -33.76 19.45
CA LYS A 297 19.67 -32.42 19.93
C LYS A 297 19.93 -31.26 18.94
N LYS A 298 18.95 -30.33 18.92
CA LYS A 298 19.01 -28.85 19.16
C LYS A 298 20.36 -28.14 18.89
N ARG A 299 20.39 -26.97 18.22
CA ARG A 299 20.01 -25.67 18.82
C ARG A 299 19.91 -24.52 17.78
N LYS A 300 19.07 -23.53 18.14
CA LYS A 300 18.92 -22.15 17.63
C LYS A 300 20.23 -21.38 17.53
N SER A 301 20.34 -20.42 16.59
CA SER A 301 20.51 -18.97 16.89
C SER A 301 20.78 -18.09 15.65
N THR A 302 19.97 -17.03 15.52
CA THR A 302 20.31 -15.60 15.23
C THR A 302 21.14 -15.18 14.01
N SER A 303 20.52 -14.27 13.23
CA SER A 303 21.02 -13.29 12.24
C SER A 303 22.25 -12.46 12.71
N PRO A 304 22.97 -11.65 11.86
CA PRO A 304 22.40 -10.44 11.22
C PRO A 304 23.04 -9.91 9.89
N LEU A 305 22.29 -8.97 9.28
CA LEU A 305 22.65 -7.77 8.49
C LEU A 305 23.71 -7.79 7.36
N GLY A 306 23.28 -7.27 6.20
CA GLY A 306 24.13 -6.68 5.17
C GLY A 306 23.29 -5.94 4.12
N SER A 307 23.52 -4.64 3.97
CA SER A 307 22.63 -3.60 3.43
C SER A 307 22.93 -3.15 1.98
N GLY A 308 21.87 -2.94 1.18
CA GLY A 308 21.71 -1.94 0.08
C GLY A 308 22.24 -2.29 -1.33
N PRO A 309 21.82 -1.58 -2.41
CA PRO A 309 20.78 -0.55 -2.55
C PRO A 309 19.68 -0.83 -3.63
N ALA A 310 18.70 0.07 -3.63
CA ALA A 310 17.50 0.27 -4.46
C ALA A 310 17.46 -0.20 -5.93
N ALA A 311 16.32 -0.77 -6.34
CA ALA A 311 15.63 -0.47 -7.60
C ALA A 311 14.15 -0.88 -7.49
N GLU A 312 13.27 -0.04 -8.04
CA GLU A 312 11.81 -0.06 -7.96
C GLU A 312 11.17 -1.41 -8.33
N GLY A 313 10.13 -1.78 -7.58
CA GLY A 313 9.27 -2.93 -7.88
C GLY A 313 9.90 -4.30 -7.58
N THR A 314 10.33 -4.53 -6.33
CA THR A 314 10.98 -5.78 -5.91
C THR A 314 10.02 -6.98 -5.96
N PHE A 315 10.05 -7.68 -7.08
CA PHE A 315 9.62 -9.07 -7.25
C PHE A 315 10.36 -9.96 -6.23
N LYS A 316 9.66 -10.46 -5.20
CA LYS A 316 10.28 -11.06 -4.00
C LYS A 316 11.15 -12.26 -4.36
N TYR A 317 10.71 -13.05 -5.34
CA TYR A 317 11.42 -14.24 -5.77
C TYR A 317 12.46 -13.94 -6.86
N ALA A 318 12.19 -12.99 -7.77
CA ALA A 318 13.13 -12.67 -8.85
C ALA A 318 14.48 -12.11 -8.35
N THR A 319 14.49 -11.41 -7.21
CA THR A 319 15.73 -10.92 -6.59
C THR A 319 16.51 -12.03 -5.87
N MET A 320 15.83 -13.10 -5.44
CA MET A 320 16.42 -14.18 -4.64
C MET A 320 17.01 -15.32 -5.48
N ILE A 321 16.65 -15.40 -6.76
CA ILE A 321 17.10 -16.46 -7.69
C ILE A 321 18.57 -16.28 -8.11
N PRO A 322 19.05 -15.10 -8.56
CA PRO A 322 20.46 -14.91 -8.95
C PRO A 322 21.49 -15.34 -7.89
N PRO A 323 21.36 -14.98 -6.59
CA PRO A 323 22.31 -15.44 -5.58
C PRO A 323 22.23 -16.95 -5.32
N LEU A 324 21.06 -17.56 -5.46
CA LEU A 324 20.88 -19.01 -5.31
C LEU A 324 21.50 -19.78 -6.49
N CYS A 325 21.33 -19.27 -7.72
CA CYS A 325 22.00 -19.82 -8.91
C CYS A 325 23.53 -19.79 -8.76
N GLY A 326 24.08 -18.65 -8.31
CA GLY A 326 25.52 -18.50 -8.08
C GLY A 326 26.09 -19.53 -7.08
N LYS A 327 25.36 -19.82 -6.00
CA LYS A 327 25.75 -20.86 -5.03
C LYS A 327 25.76 -22.27 -5.61
N LEU A 328 24.83 -22.55 -6.51
CA LEU A 328 24.68 -23.86 -7.13
C LEU A 328 25.54 -24.02 -8.39
N GLY A 329 26.29 -22.98 -8.78
CA GLY A 329 27.09 -22.98 -10.00
C GLY A 329 26.24 -22.92 -11.28
N PHE A 330 24.98 -22.50 -11.18
CA PHE A 330 24.10 -22.31 -12.32
C PHE A 330 24.19 -20.87 -12.84
N GLY A 331 24.13 -20.72 -14.17
CA GLY A 331 23.89 -19.43 -14.81
C GLY A 331 22.51 -18.82 -14.48
N PRO A 332 22.32 -17.51 -14.67
CA PRO A 332 21.03 -16.86 -14.43
C PRO A 332 19.94 -17.38 -15.39
N PRO A 333 18.70 -17.60 -14.92
CA PRO A 333 17.62 -18.07 -15.78
C PRO A 333 17.12 -16.99 -16.73
N CYS A 334 16.76 -17.39 -17.94
CA CYS A 334 16.06 -16.59 -18.93
C CYS A 334 14.55 -16.87 -18.83
N TYR A 335 13.72 -15.82 -18.83
CA TYR A 335 12.26 -15.95 -18.73
C TYR A 335 11.63 -15.73 -20.10
N GLU A 336 10.86 -16.72 -20.57
CA GLU A 336 10.10 -16.63 -21.82
C GLU A 336 8.61 -16.51 -21.48
N LEU A 337 7.98 -15.46 -22.00
CA LEU A 337 6.59 -15.08 -21.71
C LEU A 337 5.82 -15.02 -23.03
N GLU A 338 4.78 -15.82 -23.14
CA GLU A 338 3.90 -15.91 -24.30
C GLU A 338 2.49 -15.43 -23.93
N LYS A 339 1.92 -14.54 -24.74
CA LYS A 339 0.56 -14.05 -24.51
C LYS A 339 -0.44 -15.03 -25.14
N ALA A 340 -1.44 -15.46 -24.39
CA ALA A 340 -2.48 -16.34 -24.91
C ALA A 340 -3.41 -15.59 -25.88
N ASP A 341 -3.75 -16.22 -27.01
CA ASP A 341 -4.46 -15.62 -28.15
C ASP A 341 -5.64 -14.73 -27.74
N ASN A 342 -5.56 -13.44 -28.10
CA ASN A 342 -6.58 -12.42 -27.86
C ASN A 342 -7.08 -12.25 -26.41
N THR A 343 -6.32 -12.69 -25.40
CA THR A 343 -6.69 -12.52 -23.99
C THR A 343 -5.66 -11.71 -23.19
N SER A 344 -6.03 -11.28 -21.98
CA SER A 344 -5.10 -10.66 -21.00
C SER A 344 -4.30 -11.69 -20.20
N PHE A 345 -4.33 -12.96 -20.61
CA PHE A 345 -3.63 -14.06 -19.96
C PHE A 345 -2.26 -14.30 -20.61
N TRP A 346 -1.31 -14.68 -19.78
CA TRP A 346 0.06 -14.97 -20.16
C TRP A 346 0.43 -16.37 -19.69
N ASN A 347 1.20 -17.04 -20.53
CA ASN A 347 1.90 -18.28 -20.25
C ASN A 347 3.39 -17.96 -20.18
N GLY A 348 4.16 -18.74 -19.45
CA GLY A 348 5.60 -18.56 -19.48
C GLY A 348 6.35 -19.60 -18.68
N TYR A 349 7.65 -19.63 -18.88
CA TYR A 349 8.56 -20.56 -18.24
C TYR A 349 9.97 -19.96 -18.15
N ALA A 350 10.81 -20.54 -17.31
CA ALA A 350 12.22 -20.20 -17.22
C ALA A 350 13.09 -21.27 -17.89
N ILE A 351 14.16 -20.84 -18.53
CA ILE A 351 15.18 -21.69 -19.15
C ILE A 351 16.54 -21.35 -18.54
N PHE A 352 17.36 -22.36 -18.28
CA PHE A 352 18.72 -22.22 -17.76
C PHE A 352 19.76 -22.50 -18.85
N PRO A 353 20.16 -21.50 -19.66
CA PRO A 353 21.08 -21.73 -20.76
C PRO A 353 22.44 -22.23 -20.25
N GLY A 354 22.95 -23.31 -20.87
CA GLY A 354 24.30 -23.82 -20.63
C GLY A 354 24.48 -24.75 -19.43
N ASN A 355 23.41 -25.25 -18.80
CA ASN A 355 23.51 -26.20 -17.69
C ASN A 355 23.07 -27.63 -18.10
N PRO A 356 23.98 -28.62 -18.16
CA PRO A 356 23.64 -29.99 -18.54
C PRO A 356 22.83 -30.76 -17.49
N ILE A 357 22.63 -30.19 -16.29
CA ILE A 357 21.90 -30.80 -15.17
C ILE A 357 20.41 -30.44 -15.20
N ILE A 358 20.07 -29.27 -15.75
CA ILE A 358 18.70 -28.76 -15.81
C ILE A 358 18.38 -28.56 -17.28
N ASP A 359 17.96 -29.64 -17.94
CA ASP A 359 17.51 -29.60 -19.32
C ASP A 359 15.99 -29.37 -19.38
N GLY A 360 15.56 -28.41 -20.19
CA GLY A 360 14.16 -28.09 -20.42
C GLY A 360 13.56 -26.90 -19.66
N LYS A 361 12.23 -26.79 -19.76
CA LYS A 361 11.42 -25.68 -19.24
C LYS A 361 11.20 -25.87 -17.74
N VAL A 362 11.64 -24.91 -16.92
CA VAL A 362 11.45 -24.92 -15.46
C VAL A 362 10.43 -23.86 -15.06
N GLY A 363 9.48 -24.23 -14.21
CA GLY A 363 8.47 -23.30 -13.71
C GLY A 363 7.47 -22.86 -14.77
N GLU A 364 6.96 -23.81 -15.56
CA GLU A 364 5.90 -23.52 -16.54
C GLU A 364 4.60 -23.11 -15.84
N VAL A 365 4.10 -21.92 -16.17
CA VAL A 365 2.80 -21.41 -15.71
C VAL A 365 1.92 -21.09 -16.92
N ARG A 366 0.61 -21.30 -16.75
CA ARG A 366 -0.38 -21.07 -17.81
C ARG A 366 -1.55 -20.23 -17.30
N ASN A 367 -2.12 -19.42 -18.19
CA ASN A 367 -3.33 -18.61 -17.97
C ASN A 367 -3.24 -17.63 -16.79
N ILE A 368 -2.10 -16.96 -16.60
CA ILE A 368 -1.94 -15.97 -15.53
C ILE A 368 -2.31 -14.58 -16.04
N TYR A 369 -3.19 -13.89 -15.30
CA TYR A 369 -3.62 -12.54 -15.65
C TYR A 369 -2.52 -11.52 -15.32
N GLY A 370 -2.01 -10.83 -16.35
CA GLY A 370 -0.99 -9.79 -16.21
C GLY A 370 0.45 -10.30 -16.28
N LYS A 371 1.29 -9.57 -17.03
CA LYS A 371 2.70 -9.91 -17.31
C LYS A 371 3.56 -10.01 -16.04
N ASP A 372 3.41 -9.05 -15.14
CA ASP A 372 4.22 -8.97 -13.91
C ASP A 372 3.89 -10.09 -12.93
N LYS A 373 2.61 -10.43 -12.79
CA LYS A 373 2.15 -11.55 -11.96
C LYS A 373 2.65 -12.89 -12.51
N THR A 374 2.66 -13.04 -13.83
CA THR A 374 3.17 -14.23 -14.51
C THR A 374 4.65 -14.42 -14.23
N LYS A 375 5.43 -13.34 -14.32
CA LYS A 375 6.87 -13.35 -14.03
C LYS A 375 7.16 -13.73 -12.57
N GLU A 376 6.38 -13.22 -11.61
CA GLU A 376 6.54 -13.55 -10.19
C GLU A 376 6.21 -15.03 -9.91
N GLU A 377 5.15 -15.56 -10.53
CA GLU A 377 4.76 -16.96 -10.33
C GLU A 377 5.81 -17.93 -10.89
N ILE A 378 6.36 -17.64 -12.09
CA ILE A 378 7.49 -18.39 -12.65
C ILE A 378 8.67 -18.33 -11.70
N ALA A 379 9.01 -17.13 -11.19
CA ALA A 379 10.12 -16.95 -10.26
C ALA A 379 9.92 -17.75 -8.96
N ALA A 380 8.71 -17.81 -8.40
CA ALA A 380 8.43 -18.59 -7.20
C ALA A 380 8.68 -20.09 -7.41
N VAL A 381 8.22 -20.66 -8.53
CA VAL A 381 8.40 -22.09 -8.86
C VAL A 381 9.87 -22.41 -9.13
N VAL A 382 10.57 -21.52 -9.85
CA VAL A 382 12.01 -21.65 -10.10
C VAL A 382 12.81 -21.60 -8.79
N TYR A 383 12.43 -20.71 -7.87
CA TYR A 383 13.09 -20.60 -6.57
C TYR A 383 12.92 -21.87 -5.72
N SER A 384 11.72 -22.45 -5.68
CA SER A 384 11.49 -23.72 -4.96
C SER A 384 12.32 -24.86 -5.56
N PHE A 385 12.39 -24.94 -6.90
CA PHE A 385 13.17 -25.96 -7.58
C PHE A 385 14.67 -25.87 -7.25
N LEU A 386 15.24 -24.66 -7.29
CA LEU A 386 16.64 -24.44 -6.93
C LEU A 386 16.91 -24.74 -5.45
N LYS A 387 15.97 -24.44 -4.55
CA LYS A 387 16.08 -24.78 -3.12
C LYS A 387 16.07 -26.29 -2.87
N ASP A 388 15.32 -27.04 -3.66
CA ASP A 388 15.32 -28.50 -3.60
C ASP A 388 16.66 -29.09 -4.06
N ILE A 389 17.28 -28.53 -5.10
CA ILE A 389 18.63 -28.92 -5.54
C ILE A 389 19.68 -28.58 -4.48
N GLU A 390 19.60 -27.38 -3.88
CA GLU A 390 20.49 -26.97 -2.79
C GLU A 390 20.42 -27.96 -1.62
N ARG A 391 19.20 -28.37 -1.24
CA ARG A 391 18.99 -29.38 -0.19
C ARG A 391 19.60 -30.74 -0.57
N GLN A 392 19.38 -31.22 -1.79
CA GLN A 392 19.91 -32.50 -2.25
C GLN A 392 21.45 -32.53 -2.26
N ARG A 393 22.11 -31.43 -2.64
CA ARG A 393 23.58 -31.33 -2.59
C ARG A 393 24.11 -31.26 -1.16
N GLY A 394 23.42 -30.56 -0.27
CA GLY A 394 23.77 -30.53 1.16
C GLY A 394 23.69 -31.90 1.80
N GLU A 395 22.64 -32.66 1.51
CA GLU A 395 22.45 -34.02 2.05
C GLU A 395 23.50 -35.02 1.54
N GLN A 396 23.96 -34.92 0.28
CA GLN A 396 25.02 -35.78 -0.24
C GLN A 396 26.37 -35.60 0.48
N LEU A 397 26.73 -34.36 0.83
CA LEU A 397 27.97 -34.06 1.54
C LEU A 397 27.95 -34.64 2.97
N ASP A 398 26.81 -34.54 3.67
CA ASP A 398 26.65 -35.12 5.02
C ASP A 398 26.72 -36.65 5.02
N ILE A 399 26.22 -37.29 3.96
CA ILE A 399 26.30 -38.75 3.81
C ILE A 399 27.74 -39.19 3.51
N GLU A 400 28.47 -38.49 2.64
CA GLU A 400 29.88 -38.79 2.36
C GLU A 400 30.77 -38.61 3.59
N ASP A 401 30.55 -37.57 4.39
CA ASP A 401 31.31 -37.33 5.62
C ASP A 401 31.04 -38.40 6.69
N ARG A 402 29.79 -38.88 6.80
CA ARG A 402 29.47 -40.04 7.65
C ARG A 402 30.11 -41.32 7.13
N LYS A 403 30.16 -41.52 5.81
CA LYS A 403 30.80 -42.69 5.19
C LYS A 403 32.32 -42.68 5.38
N ARG A 404 32.97 -41.52 5.30
CA ARG A 404 34.40 -41.33 5.62
C ARG A 404 34.73 -41.56 7.10
N LYS A 405 33.81 -41.19 8.01
CA LYS A 405 33.97 -41.42 9.46
C LYS A 405 33.62 -42.85 9.92
N HIS A 406 33.04 -43.68 9.05
CA HIS A 406 32.61 -45.04 9.38
C HIS A 406 33.34 -46.13 8.58
N SER A 407 34.45 -45.80 7.91
CA SER A 407 35.41 -46.82 7.47
C SER A 407 36.01 -47.46 8.72
N PRO A 408 35.78 -48.76 8.98
CA PRO A 408 36.40 -49.43 10.11
C PRO A 408 37.89 -49.52 9.81
N ASP A 409 38.68 -48.86 10.66
CA ASP A 409 40.11 -49.08 10.77
C ASP A 409 40.32 -50.57 11.02
N GLY A 410 40.81 -51.25 9.98
CA GLY A 410 40.69 -52.69 9.84
C GLY A 410 41.88 -53.23 9.09
N SER A 411 43.05 -53.16 9.73
CA SER A 411 44.06 -54.22 9.68
C SER A 411 45.25 -53.84 10.56
N ASP A 412 45.07 -54.03 11.86
CA ASP A 412 46.14 -54.52 12.72
C ASP A 412 46.18 -56.05 12.52
N LYS A 413 47.23 -56.56 11.87
CA LYS A 413 47.64 -57.98 11.85
C LYS A 413 49.13 -58.00 11.47
N SER A 414 50.01 -58.29 12.43
CA SER A 414 50.69 -59.59 12.58
C SER A 414 51.59 -59.88 11.36
N GLU A 415 52.91 -59.99 11.47
CA GLU A 415 53.70 -60.82 12.39
C GLU A 415 55.17 -60.39 12.35
#